data_AF-A0A7X7Q6X5-F1
#
_entry.id   AF-A0A7X7Q6X5-F1
#
_cell.length_a   1.000
_cell.length_b   1.000
_cell.length_c   1.000
_cell.angle_alpha   90.00
_cell.angle_beta   90.00
_cell.angle_gamma   90.00
#
_symmetry.space_group_name_H-M   'P 1'
#
loop_
_entity.id
_entity.type
_entity.pdbx_description
1 polymer ?
#
loop_
_entity_poly.entity_id
_entity_poly.type
_entity_poly.pdbx_seq_one_letter_code
_entity_poly.pdbx_strand_id
1 'polypeptide(L)'
;MSPYEPTGLLSDPFLQLPDADGVRVVWFTDIEGGEHRVVLDDGRVFVADDRAMSRMTDGERPLRVRRHEAHVHPLPQGRTPYRVESEAGGHVVTSDEFTLAPALPHGAGARILLTSDHQL
;
A
#
# COMPACT_ATOMS: atom_id res chain seq x y z
N MET A 1 12.05 -29.18 -1.42
CA MET A 1 11.16 -28.00 -1.34
C MET A 1 11.90 -26.99 -0.49
N SER A 2 12.32 -25.86 -1.04
CA SER A 2 12.90 -24.79 -0.24
C SER A 2 11.82 -24.29 0.72
N PRO A 3 12.10 -24.07 2.02
CA PRO A 3 11.22 -23.24 2.82
C PRO A 3 11.17 -21.88 2.14
N TYR A 4 9.95 -21.41 1.91
CA TYR A 4 9.72 -20.07 1.42
C TYR A 4 9.94 -19.11 2.59
N GLU A 5 11.05 -18.40 2.57
CA GLU A 5 11.28 -17.27 3.48
C GLU A 5 10.63 -16.05 2.81
N PRO A 6 9.59 -15.43 3.41
CA PRO A 6 9.01 -14.21 2.84
C PRO A 6 10.10 -13.15 2.70
N THR A 7 10.27 -12.64 1.48
CA THR A 7 11.31 -11.66 1.15
C THR A 7 10.91 -10.23 1.55
N GLY A 8 9.63 -9.98 1.86
CA GLY A 8 9.15 -8.75 2.50
C GLY A 8 8.26 -7.89 1.61
N LEU A 9 8.48 -6.57 1.65
CA LEU A 9 7.78 -5.61 0.78
C LEU A 9 8.31 -5.74 -0.65
N LEU A 10 7.39 -5.95 -1.60
CA LEU A 10 7.70 -5.98 -3.04
C LEU A 10 7.53 -4.61 -3.70
N SER A 11 6.94 -3.65 -2.98
CA SER A 11 6.83 -2.26 -3.40
C SER A 11 6.83 -1.35 -2.18
N ASP A 12 7.25 -0.10 -2.40
CA ASP A 12 6.81 0.98 -1.53
C ASP A 12 5.28 1.11 -1.59
N PRO A 13 4.63 1.60 -0.51
CA PRO A 13 3.22 1.90 -0.54
C PRO A 13 2.93 3.09 -1.46
N PHE A 14 1.81 3.03 -2.17
CA PHE A 14 1.35 4.10 -3.05
C PHE A 14 -0.13 4.39 -2.85
N LEU A 15 -0.54 5.59 -3.25
CA LEU A 15 -1.88 6.13 -3.00
C LEU A 15 -2.75 6.01 -4.25
N GLN A 16 -4.01 5.63 -4.06
CA GLN A 16 -5.01 5.53 -5.12
C GLN A 16 -6.34 6.14 -4.69
N LEU A 17 -7.08 6.66 -5.68
CA LEU A 17 -8.49 7.08 -5.53
C LEU A 17 -8.76 7.95 -4.29
N PRO A 18 -8.08 9.09 -4.11
CA PRO A 18 -8.38 9.99 -3.01
C PRO A 18 -9.82 10.52 -3.15
N ASP A 19 -10.54 10.60 -2.03
CA ASP A 19 -11.88 11.19 -1.92
C ASP A 19 -11.87 12.35 -0.91
N ALA A 20 -13.04 12.86 -0.53
CA ALA A 20 -13.14 14.11 0.24
C ALA A 20 -12.43 14.08 1.60
N ASP A 21 -12.37 12.90 2.23
CA ASP A 21 -11.79 12.71 3.56
C ASP A 21 -10.98 11.41 3.67
N GLY A 22 -10.61 10.79 2.56
CA GLY A 22 -9.89 9.52 2.55
C GLY A 22 -9.01 9.31 1.33
N VAL A 23 -8.22 8.25 1.41
CA VAL A 23 -7.41 7.73 0.30
C VAL A 23 -7.12 6.26 0.51
N ARG A 24 -6.95 5.51 -0.60
CA ARG A 24 -6.56 4.11 -0.55
C ARG A 24 -5.04 4.00 -0.54
N VAL A 25 -4.49 3.34 0.47
CA VAL A 25 -3.08 2.99 0.54
C VAL A 25 -2.94 1.56 0.02
N VAL A 26 -2.06 1.35 -0.95
CA VAL A 26 -1.86 0.07 -1.62
C VAL A 26 -0.39 -0.31 -1.61
N TRP A 27 -0.09 -1.56 -1.34
CA TRP A 27 1.27 -2.10 -1.42
C TRP A 27 1.25 -3.58 -1.79
N PHE A 28 2.40 -4.10 -2.20
CA PHE A 28 2.56 -5.49 -2.55
C PHE A 28 3.54 -6.20 -1.61
N THR A 29 3.20 -7.42 -1.24
CA THR A 29 4.11 -8.33 -0.53
C THR A 29 4.07 -9.70 -1.17
N ASP A 30 4.97 -10.55 -0.71
CA ASP A 30 4.99 -11.98 -1.00
C ASP A 30 4.47 -12.80 0.21
N ILE A 31 4.02 -12.12 1.28
CA ILE A 31 3.54 -12.70 2.54
C ILE A 31 2.12 -13.23 2.38
N GLU A 32 1.89 -14.53 2.56
CA GLU A 32 0.55 -15.14 2.51
C GLU A 32 -0.12 -15.17 3.89
N GLY A 33 -1.32 -14.60 3.98
CA GLY A 33 -2.09 -14.55 5.22
C GLY A 33 -1.48 -13.59 6.25
N GLY A 34 -2.04 -13.60 7.47
CA GLY A 34 -1.65 -12.67 8.53
C GLY A 34 -2.46 -11.37 8.51
N GLU A 35 -1.94 -10.34 9.16
CA GLU A 35 -2.56 -9.02 9.24
C GLU A 35 -1.73 -7.99 8.49
N HIS A 36 -2.41 -7.17 7.68
CA HIS A 36 -1.81 -6.13 6.86
C HIS A 36 -2.49 -4.82 7.22
N ARG A 37 -1.72 -3.78 7.55
CA ARG A 37 -2.27 -2.55 8.09
C ARG A 37 -1.51 -1.29 7.69
N VAL A 38 -2.22 -0.19 7.66
CA VAL A 38 -1.66 1.17 7.66
C VAL A 38 -1.64 1.67 9.09
N VAL A 39 -0.52 2.26 9.50
CA VAL A 39 -0.35 2.92 10.80
C VAL A 39 -0.04 4.39 10.55
N LEU A 40 -0.89 5.28 11.07
CA LEU A 40 -0.64 6.72 11.06
C LEU A 40 0.26 7.12 12.24
N ASP A 41 0.92 8.27 12.14
CA ASP A 41 1.74 8.82 13.23
C ASP A 41 0.95 9.11 14.52
N ASP A 42 -0.34 9.42 14.37
CA ASP A 42 -1.29 9.60 15.48
C ASP A 42 -1.74 8.28 16.13
N GLY A 43 -1.22 7.14 15.67
CA GLY A 43 -1.48 5.81 16.21
C GLY A 43 -2.75 5.14 15.69
N ARG A 44 -3.53 5.79 14.81
CA ARG A 44 -4.67 5.13 14.16
C ARG A 44 -4.20 4.04 13.21
N VAL A 45 -4.94 2.93 13.21
CA VAL A 45 -4.63 1.73 12.43
C VAL A 45 -5.79 1.37 11.52
N PHE A 46 -5.48 1.04 10.27
CA PHE A 46 -6.45 0.65 9.25
C PHE A 46 -6.03 -0.70 8.66
N VAL A 47 -6.86 -1.71 8.84
CA VAL A 47 -6.64 -3.05 8.28
C VAL A 47 -6.90 -3.03 6.78
N ALA A 48 -6.04 -3.71 6.03
CA ALA A 48 -6.15 -3.85 4.58
C ALA A 48 -6.90 -5.11 4.17
N ASP A 49 -7.63 -4.99 3.05
CA ASP A 49 -8.07 -6.14 2.28
C ASP A 49 -6.87 -6.77 1.56
N ASP A 50 -6.76 -8.09 1.63
CA ASP A 50 -5.67 -8.87 1.03
C ASP A 50 -6.17 -9.65 -0.20
N ARG A 51 -5.46 -9.52 -1.33
CA ARG A 51 -5.82 -10.16 -2.60
C ARG A 51 -4.64 -10.82 -3.29
N ALA A 52 -4.80 -12.08 -3.70
CA ALA A 52 -3.83 -12.78 -4.54
C ALA A 52 -3.80 -12.21 -5.97
N MET A 53 -2.60 -11.94 -6.48
CA MET A 53 -2.37 -11.53 -7.86
C MET A 53 -2.06 -12.75 -8.73
N SER A 54 -3.11 -13.42 -9.20
CA SER A 54 -3.05 -14.76 -9.81
C SER A 54 -2.39 -14.88 -11.19
N ARG A 55 -1.93 -13.77 -11.78
CA ARG A 55 -1.37 -13.74 -13.14
C ARG A 55 0.02 -13.10 -13.24
N MET A 56 0.66 -12.82 -12.11
CA MET A 56 2.01 -12.25 -12.13
C MET A 56 3.05 -13.36 -12.33
N THR A 57 4.04 -13.10 -13.17
CA THR A 57 5.10 -14.06 -13.54
C THR A 57 6.41 -13.30 -13.75
N ASP A 58 7.55 -13.94 -13.48
CA ASP A 58 8.88 -13.44 -13.85
C ASP A 58 9.24 -13.70 -15.32
N GLY A 59 8.28 -14.19 -16.12
CA GLY A 59 8.46 -14.62 -17.50
C GLY A 59 8.46 -16.14 -17.63
N GLU A 60 8.82 -16.86 -16.57
CA GLU A 60 8.90 -18.33 -16.56
C GLU A 60 8.01 -18.94 -15.47
N ARG A 61 7.90 -18.29 -14.31
CA ARG A 61 7.28 -18.84 -13.10
C ARG A 61 6.24 -17.87 -12.52
N PRO A 62 5.07 -18.38 -12.10
CA PRO A 62 4.11 -17.59 -11.35
C PRO A 62 4.74 -17.01 -10.08
N LEU A 63 4.50 -15.71 -9.84
CA LEU A 63 4.94 -15.01 -8.65
C LEU A 63 3.85 -15.05 -7.58
N ARG A 64 4.25 -15.28 -6.33
CA ARG A 64 3.37 -15.16 -5.16
C ARG A 64 3.32 -13.70 -4.76
N VAL A 65 2.41 -12.95 -5.38
CA VAL A 65 2.21 -11.56 -5.01
C VAL A 65 0.83 -11.36 -4.44
N ARG A 66 0.81 -10.70 -3.28
CA ARG A 66 -0.36 -10.23 -2.57
C ARG A 66 -0.47 -8.73 -2.72
N ARG A 67 -1.68 -8.26 -3.01
CA ARG A 67 -2.04 -6.85 -3.01
C ARG A 67 -2.82 -6.56 -1.76
N HIS A 68 -2.33 -5.59 -0.98
CA HIS A 68 -2.99 -5.10 0.21
C HIS A 68 -3.56 -3.73 -0.08
N GLU A 69 -4.80 -3.48 0.32
CA GLU A 69 -5.46 -2.19 0.18
C GLU A 69 -6.20 -1.81 1.46
N ALA A 70 -5.83 -0.70 2.08
CA ALA A 70 -6.57 -0.11 3.18
C ALA A 70 -7.17 1.24 2.75
N HIS A 71 -8.45 1.45 3.05
CA HIS A 71 -9.08 2.75 2.90
C HIS A 71 -8.91 3.58 4.18
N VAL A 72 -8.02 4.57 4.15
CA VAL A 72 -7.70 5.40 5.31
C VAL A 72 -8.65 6.60 5.34
N HIS A 73 -9.54 6.62 6.32
CA HIS A 73 -10.54 7.67 6.52
C HIS A 73 -11.03 7.68 7.98
N PRO A 74 -11.41 8.83 8.56
CA PRO A 74 -11.30 10.17 7.99
C PRO A 74 -9.87 10.74 8.09
N LEU A 75 -9.50 11.62 7.16
CA LEU A 75 -8.22 12.31 7.14
C LEU A 75 -8.39 13.82 7.24
N PRO A 76 -7.50 14.50 7.99
CA PRO A 76 -7.45 15.95 7.94
C PRO A 76 -7.00 16.42 6.55
N GLN A 77 -7.37 17.65 6.21
CA GLN A 77 -6.78 18.32 5.04
C GLN A 77 -5.29 18.56 5.28
N GLY A 78 -4.46 18.22 4.29
CA GLY A 78 -3.00 18.27 4.41
C GLY A 78 -2.36 16.89 4.36
N ARG A 79 -1.04 16.84 4.58
CA ARG A 79 -0.26 15.60 4.56
C ARG A 79 -0.20 15.00 5.97
N THR A 80 -0.53 13.72 6.09
CA THR A 80 -0.39 12.92 7.30
C THR A 80 0.66 11.85 7.09
N PRO A 81 1.70 11.75 7.95
CA PRO A 81 2.68 10.67 7.90
C PRO A 81 2.04 9.30 8.18
N TYR A 82 2.54 8.26 7.51
CA TYR A 82 2.12 6.89 7.71
C TYR A 82 3.20 5.87 7.35
N ARG A 83 3.01 4.64 7.82
CA ARG A 83 3.75 3.44 7.39
C ARG A 83 2.78 2.31 7.10
N VAL A 84 3.21 1.33 6.33
CA VAL A 84 2.50 0.05 6.19
C VAL A 84 3.25 -1.03 6.95
N GLU A 85 2.48 -1.94 7.54
CA GLU A 85 2.97 -3.12 8.23
C GLU A 85 2.31 -4.37 7.64
N SER A 86 3.09 -5.43 7.49
CA SER A 86 2.60 -6.74 7.12
C SER A 86 3.18 -7.78 8.06
N GLU A 87 2.30 -8.42 8.80
CA GLU A 87 2.62 -9.36 9.86
C GLU A 87 2.13 -10.77 9.50
N ALA A 88 3.03 -11.75 9.50
CA ALA A 88 2.66 -13.16 9.40
C ALA A 88 3.65 -14.03 10.19
N GLY A 89 3.12 -15.01 10.93
CA GLY A 89 3.95 -15.99 11.64
C GLY A 89 4.90 -15.39 12.68
N GLY A 90 4.57 -14.22 13.25
CA GLY A 90 5.43 -13.51 14.20
C GLY A 90 6.55 -12.67 13.57
N HIS A 91 6.60 -12.59 12.24
CA HIS A 91 7.47 -11.67 11.52
C HIS A 91 6.68 -10.44 11.05
N VAL A 92 7.22 -9.25 11.30
CA VAL A 92 6.63 -7.97 10.87
C VAL A 92 7.59 -7.31 9.90
N VAL A 93 7.08 -6.93 8.72
CA VAL A 93 7.78 -6.08 7.76
C VAL A 93 7.11 -4.72 7.75
N THR A 94 7.92 -3.66 7.90
CA THR A 94 7.46 -2.27 7.98
C THR A 94 8.12 -1.45 6.88
N SER A 95 7.36 -0.54 6.25
CA SER A 95 7.90 0.39 5.26
C SER A 95 8.70 1.53 5.89
N ASP A 96 9.40 2.28 5.03
CA ASP A 96 9.77 3.66 5.35
C ASP A 96 8.52 4.53 5.62
N GLU A 97 8.74 5.76 6.09
CA GLU A 97 7.65 6.72 6.30
C GLU A 97 7.26 7.39 4.99
N PHE A 98 5.96 7.44 4.74
CA PHE A 98 5.37 8.13 3.60
C PHE A 98 4.35 9.14 4.11
N THR A 99 3.78 9.93 3.20
CA THR A 99 2.68 10.84 3.55
C THR A 99 1.48 10.60 2.66
N LEU A 100 0.30 10.68 3.24
CA LEU A 100 -0.99 10.56 2.56
C LEU A 100 -1.83 11.81 2.81
N ALA A 101 -2.81 12.04 1.94
CA ALA A 101 -3.74 13.17 2.02
C ALA A 101 -5.04 12.79 1.33
N PRO A 102 -6.20 13.35 1.74
CA PRO A 102 -7.43 13.25 0.98
C PRO A 102 -7.33 14.05 -0.34
N ALA A 103 -8.38 14.00 -1.15
CA ALA A 103 -8.48 14.80 -2.35
C ALA A 103 -8.41 16.31 -2.02
N LEU A 104 -7.84 17.07 -2.95
CA LEU A 104 -7.83 18.53 -2.84
C LEU A 104 -9.28 19.05 -2.79
N PRO A 105 -9.58 20.06 -1.95
CA PRO A 105 -10.90 20.68 -1.91
C PRO A 105 -11.32 21.21 -3.28
N HIS A 106 -12.63 21.23 -3.53
CA HIS A 106 -13.18 21.80 -4.76
C HIS A 106 -12.72 23.27 -4.93
N GLY A 107 -12.20 23.59 -6.11
CA GLY A 107 -11.67 24.93 -6.43
C GLY A 107 -10.23 25.17 -5.99
N ALA A 108 -9.58 24.23 -5.29
CA ALA A 108 -8.15 24.31 -5.05
C ALA A 108 -7.36 24.07 -6.35
N GLY A 109 -6.23 24.75 -6.51
CA GLY A 109 -5.36 24.56 -7.67
C GLY A 109 -4.65 23.20 -7.63
N ALA A 110 -4.78 22.41 -8.69
CA ALA A 110 -4.09 21.13 -8.84
C ALA A 110 -2.98 21.20 -9.90
N ARG A 111 -1.90 20.45 -9.67
CA ARG A 111 -0.90 20.13 -10.69
C ARG A 111 -0.92 18.63 -10.90
N ILE A 112 -1.26 18.19 -12.10
CA ILE A 112 -1.39 16.78 -12.46
C ILE A 112 -0.34 16.46 -13.53
N LEU A 113 0.51 15.47 -13.26
CA LEU A 113 1.40 14.89 -14.26
C LEU A 113 0.71 13.68 -14.89
N LEU A 114 0.56 13.71 -16.21
CA LEU A 114 0.10 12.58 -17.01
C LEU A 114 1.29 12.08 -17.81
N THR A 115 1.62 10.81 -17.64
CA THR A 115 2.73 10.16 -18.33
C THR A 115 2.29 8.81 -18.90
N SER A 116 2.93 8.40 -20.00
CA SER A 116 2.73 7.14 -20.69
C SER A 116 4.11 6.58 -21.07
N ASP A 117 4.18 5.28 -21.34
CA ASP A 117 5.37 4.63 -21.91
C ASP A 117 6.63 4.76 -21.04
N HIS A 118 6.44 4.70 -19.71
CA HIS A 118 7.54 4.67 -18.75
C HIS A 118 8.14 3.25 -18.68
N GLN A 119 8.86 2.87 -19.73
CA GLN A 119 9.69 1.68 -19.77
C GLN A 119 11.12 2.08 -19.37
N LEU A 120 11.72 1.28 -18.49
CA LEU A 120 13.15 1.37 -18.15
C LEU A 120 13.99 0.68 -19.22
#